data_AF-A0A957BW99-F1
#
_entry.id   AF-A0A957BW99-F1
#
_cell.length_a   1.000
_cell.length_b   1.000
_cell.length_c   1.000
_cell.angle_alpha   90.00
_cell.angle_beta   90.00
_cell.angle_gamma   90.00
#
_symmetry.space_group_name_H-M   'P 1'
#
loop_
_entity.id
_entity.type
_entity.pdbx_description
1 polymer ?
#
loop_
_entity_poly.entity_id
_entity_poly.type
_entity_poly.pdbx_seq_one_letter_code
_entity_poly.pdbx_strand_id
1 'polypeptide(L)'
;MNDHPLPALPATILVPVANPHNARTLLQFALDLLNPEEEGRVVALIVTRGDLEADSKVIDKVEPLIEKMKEQGKPVELLTRTSSNVPRGILDAAREESADMLVLGIQQPIAGQIRLGSILENVLATAPCDVLIYRSGTHADFERIVVPVDGSIGARLAAQVGIQLAKQRDRKIEAICAKQTYEGRWVGLGRIAQSLEGLPDVGIVKRKLITANFAANGVLAETNAHDLIVLAISERTRLERMLFGDFTSFILNKAECSVLLVARSIPRSRITGALFHGLNRLNMRLTPDEQDAVMREAYDMTLPGSDYVVLVIIAAIIASLGLVLNSSAVVIGAMLVAPFMQPCVGFAVGMATAELQLVRRGLSALLVGVPLALAFAFAIGALANLQTATSEMLARTQPGLLDIGVAMMSGVIGAYALARKNISSALAGVAIAAALMPPLCTFGLELAAGRQDTALRAGLIFATNIVGISVAAWLIFLWLGIRPHWKDAHARTRYLWVTLTAMLAVPLVILLIALASRSDRTRIIWDKLQAAFDDPDMRVVDVRVGEQTPLKIEATVRTPRPIESTVVNNAERQLANDLDTQIDLEIVEQRVIIGQS
;
A
#
# COMPACT_ATOMS: atom_id res chain seq x y z
N MET A 1 15.16 -30.55 0.93
CA MET A 1 16.11 -29.74 0.13
C MET A 1 15.27 -29.00 -0.88
N ASN A 2 15.02 -27.70 -0.66
CA ASN A 2 14.26 -26.91 -1.63
C ASN A 2 15.22 -26.54 -2.76
N ASP A 3 15.15 -27.27 -3.87
CA ASP A 3 15.79 -26.88 -5.13
C ASP A 3 15.17 -25.56 -5.58
N HIS A 4 15.83 -24.45 -5.23
CA HIS A 4 15.68 -23.21 -5.95
C HIS A 4 16.70 -23.25 -7.09
N PRO A 5 16.28 -23.43 -8.36
CA PRO A 5 17.11 -23.24 -9.53
C PRO A 5 17.89 -21.94 -9.42
N LEU A 6 19.13 -22.00 -9.86
CA LEU A 6 19.94 -20.84 -10.14
C LEU A 6 19.19 -19.95 -11.15
N PRO A 7 19.23 -18.62 -10.98
CA PRO A 7 18.62 -17.72 -11.95
C PRO A 7 19.28 -17.90 -13.32
N ALA A 8 18.48 -17.80 -14.38
CA ALA A 8 19.02 -17.66 -15.73
C ALA A 8 19.82 -16.35 -15.83
N LEU A 9 20.75 -16.27 -16.78
CA LEU A 9 21.41 -15.00 -17.07
C LEU A 9 20.37 -13.96 -17.53
N PRO A 10 20.50 -12.69 -17.14
CA PRO A 10 19.51 -11.66 -17.46
C PRO A 10 19.48 -11.33 -18.96
N ALA A 11 18.29 -11.15 -19.51
CA ALA A 11 18.09 -10.66 -20.87
C ALA A 11 17.90 -9.14 -20.87
N THR A 12 17.16 -8.58 -19.90
CA THR A 12 16.98 -7.14 -19.74
C THR A 12 17.64 -6.65 -18.45
N ILE A 13 18.63 -5.76 -18.58
CA ILE A 13 19.32 -5.16 -17.43
C ILE A 13 19.06 -3.65 -17.39
N LEU A 14 18.59 -3.14 -16.26
CA LEU A 14 18.37 -1.71 -16.06
C LEU A 14 19.52 -1.10 -15.25
N VAL A 15 20.09 0.00 -15.74
CA VAL A 15 21.25 0.67 -15.13
C VAL A 15 20.91 2.14 -14.84
N PRO A 16 20.58 2.49 -13.59
CA PRO A 16 20.38 3.89 -13.21
C PRO A 16 21.69 4.69 -13.28
N VAL A 17 21.73 5.69 -14.15
CA VAL A 17 22.93 6.47 -14.49
C VAL A 17 22.77 7.91 -14.04
N ALA A 18 23.09 8.17 -12.76
CA ALA A 18 23.09 9.53 -12.19
C ALA A 18 24.47 10.20 -12.23
N ASN A 19 25.56 9.43 -12.25
CA ASN A 19 26.93 9.94 -12.30
C ASN A 19 27.63 9.49 -13.59
N PRO A 20 27.94 10.42 -14.52
CA PRO A 20 28.62 10.10 -15.78
C PRO A 20 29.96 9.37 -15.61
N HIS A 21 30.68 9.64 -14.52
CA HIS A 21 32.01 9.06 -14.26
C HIS A 21 31.95 7.53 -14.10
N ASN A 22 30.90 7.02 -13.48
CA ASN A 22 30.74 5.58 -13.22
C ASN A 22 29.77 4.92 -14.20
N ALA A 23 28.99 5.70 -14.96
CA ALA A 23 27.99 5.21 -15.91
C ALA A 23 28.60 4.22 -16.91
N ARG A 24 29.76 4.56 -17.50
CA ARG A 24 30.45 3.68 -18.46
C ARG A 24 30.79 2.32 -17.86
N THR A 25 31.31 2.30 -16.64
CA THR A 25 31.70 1.07 -15.95
C THR A 25 30.48 0.21 -15.63
N LEU A 26 29.41 0.81 -15.10
CA LEU A 26 28.16 0.11 -14.79
C LEU A 26 27.50 -0.48 -16.04
N LEU A 27 27.43 0.28 -17.13
CA LEU A 27 26.88 -0.18 -18.40
C LEU A 27 27.72 -1.29 -19.01
N GLN A 28 29.05 -1.22 -18.89
CA GLN A 28 29.92 -2.30 -19.36
C GLN A 28 29.71 -3.58 -18.54
N PHE A 29 29.61 -3.49 -17.21
CA PHE A 29 29.27 -4.65 -16.38
C PHE A 29 27.91 -5.24 -16.73
N ALA A 30 26.91 -4.41 -17.03
CA ALA A 30 25.61 -4.88 -17.49
C ALA A 30 25.75 -5.67 -18.81
N LEU A 31 26.45 -5.12 -19.80
CA LEU A 31 26.68 -5.80 -21.08
C LEU A 31 27.41 -7.14 -20.92
N ASP A 32 28.42 -7.19 -20.04
CA ASP A 32 29.18 -8.42 -19.78
C ASP A 32 28.36 -9.49 -19.04
N LEU A 33 27.17 -9.15 -18.53
CA LEU A 33 26.27 -10.07 -17.83
C LEU A 33 25.08 -10.53 -18.66
N LEU A 34 24.88 -9.96 -19.85
CA LEU A 34 23.80 -10.41 -20.74
C LEU A 34 23.95 -11.90 -21.06
N ASN A 35 22.80 -12.57 -21.17
CA ASN A 35 22.74 -13.93 -21.64
C ASN A 35 23.26 -14.02 -23.09
N PRO A 36 24.33 -14.78 -23.39
CA PRO A 36 24.86 -14.88 -24.74
C PRO A 36 23.96 -15.69 -25.69
N GLU A 37 22.99 -16.44 -25.17
CA GLU A 37 22.09 -17.30 -25.95
C GLU A 37 20.77 -16.59 -26.35
N GLU A 38 20.51 -15.39 -25.83
CA GLU A 38 19.29 -14.61 -26.08
C GLU A 38 19.64 -13.19 -26.56
N GLU A 39 18.75 -12.55 -27.31
CA GLU A 39 18.88 -11.13 -27.65
C GLU A 39 18.62 -10.25 -26.41
N GLY A 40 19.68 -10.00 -25.65
CA GLY A 40 19.63 -9.17 -24.46
C GLY A 40 19.79 -7.67 -24.76
N ARG A 41 19.25 -6.82 -23.87
CA ARG A 41 19.40 -5.35 -23.92
C ARG A 41 19.73 -4.75 -22.55
N VAL A 42 20.44 -3.63 -22.58
CA VAL A 42 20.75 -2.81 -21.40
C VAL A 42 20.03 -1.48 -21.50
N VAL A 43 19.20 -1.16 -20.51
CA VAL A 43 18.47 0.10 -20.46
C VAL A 43 19.19 1.04 -19.48
N ALA A 44 19.79 2.10 -20.00
CA ALA A 44 20.36 3.19 -19.22
C ALA A 44 19.24 4.13 -18.75
N LEU A 45 19.00 4.20 -17.44
CA LEU A 45 17.91 4.98 -16.86
C LEU A 45 18.40 6.30 -16.26
N ILE A 46 17.84 7.41 -16.71
CA ILE A 46 17.98 8.73 -16.06
C ILE A 46 16.67 9.05 -15.34
N VAL A 47 16.73 9.24 -14.02
CA VAL A 47 15.56 9.67 -13.23
C VAL A 47 15.66 11.16 -12.94
N THR A 48 14.79 11.93 -13.56
CA THR A 48 14.71 13.40 -13.45
C THR A 48 13.75 13.80 -12.34
N ARG A 49 14.07 14.89 -11.62
CA ARG A 49 13.21 15.41 -10.54
C ARG A 49 12.33 16.58 -10.96
N GLY A 50 12.43 17.01 -12.22
CA GLY A 50 11.73 18.19 -12.74
C GLY A 50 12.51 19.49 -12.53
N ASP A 51 13.79 19.41 -12.17
CA ASP A 51 14.71 20.54 -12.13
C ASP A 51 15.42 20.62 -13.49
N LEU A 52 14.92 21.50 -14.36
CA LEU A 52 15.36 21.59 -15.76
C LEU A 52 16.88 21.78 -15.89
N GLU A 53 17.52 22.55 -15.00
CA GLU A 53 18.96 22.78 -15.08
C GLU A 53 19.78 21.57 -14.64
N ALA A 54 19.40 20.96 -13.51
CA ALA A 54 20.12 19.79 -12.99
C ALA A 54 19.92 18.57 -13.89
N ASP A 55 18.69 18.37 -14.37
CA ASP A 55 18.30 17.25 -15.23
C ASP A 55 19.01 17.34 -16.59
N SER A 56 19.07 18.53 -17.22
CA SER A 56 19.81 18.73 -18.49
C SER A 56 21.29 18.38 -18.34
N LYS A 57 21.95 18.83 -17.28
CA LYS A 57 23.40 18.57 -17.05
C LYS A 57 23.74 17.08 -16.97
N VAL A 58 22.83 16.25 -16.47
CA VAL A 58 23.04 14.79 -16.41
C VAL A 58 22.82 14.19 -17.80
N ILE A 59 21.73 14.56 -18.48
CA ILE A 59 21.40 14.09 -19.83
C ILE A 59 22.53 14.41 -20.80
N ASP A 60 22.97 15.67 -20.86
CA ASP A 60 24.02 16.16 -21.76
C ASP A 60 25.36 15.41 -21.61
N LYS A 61 25.61 14.81 -20.44
CA LYS A 61 26.84 14.05 -20.16
C LYS A 61 26.70 12.55 -20.40
N VAL A 62 25.50 12.00 -20.22
CA VAL A 62 25.25 10.55 -20.32
C VAL A 62 24.84 10.17 -21.74
N GLU A 63 24.02 10.98 -22.41
CA GLU A 63 23.50 10.69 -23.75
C GLU A 63 24.63 10.44 -24.78
N PRO A 64 25.71 11.26 -24.86
CA PRO A 64 26.81 10.99 -25.79
C PRO A 64 27.54 9.67 -25.51
N LEU A 65 27.58 9.24 -24.25
CA LEU A 65 28.17 7.97 -23.87
C LEU A 65 27.32 6.80 -24.39
N ILE A 66 26.00 6.89 -24.28
CA ILE A 66 25.07 5.86 -24.76
C ILE A 66 25.10 5.78 -26.28
N GLU A 67 25.04 6.91 -26.99
CA GLU A 67 25.09 6.94 -28.45
C GLU A 67 26.40 6.33 -28.97
N LYS A 68 27.54 6.66 -28.35
CA LYS A 68 28.82 6.03 -28.69
C LYS A 68 28.82 4.51 -28.47
N MET A 69 28.09 4.00 -27.47
CA MET A 69 27.97 2.55 -27.24
C MET A 69 27.05 1.89 -28.28
N LYS A 70 25.98 2.56 -28.71
CA LYS A 70 25.12 2.10 -29.82
C LYS A 70 25.86 2.06 -31.14
N GLU A 71 26.66 3.09 -31.45
CA GLU A 71 27.52 3.11 -32.65
C GLU A 71 28.52 1.93 -32.69
N GLN A 72 28.91 1.43 -31.51
CA GLN A 72 29.75 0.22 -31.38
C GLN A 72 28.97 -1.09 -31.50
N GLY A 73 27.67 -1.03 -31.85
CA GLY A 73 26.79 -2.19 -31.96
C GLY A 73 26.39 -2.81 -30.62
N LYS A 74 26.57 -2.09 -29.50
CA LYS A 74 26.15 -2.59 -28.18
C LYS A 74 24.65 -2.37 -27.99
N PRO A 75 23.90 -3.35 -27.45
CA PRO A 75 22.45 -3.27 -27.26
C PRO A 75 22.09 -2.40 -26.05
N VAL A 76 22.35 -1.08 -26.13
CA VAL A 76 22.09 -0.12 -25.05
C VAL A 76 21.03 0.88 -25.47
N GLU A 77 20.02 1.08 -24.63
CA GLU A 77 18.93 2.04 -24.83
C GLU A 77 18.96 3.11 -23.73
N LEU A 78 18.49 4.32 -24.04
CA LEU A 78 18.34 5.41 -23.06
C LEU A 78 16.87 5.56 -22.70
N LEU A 79 16.56 5.53 -21.41
CA LEU A 79 15.23 5.78 -20.86
C LEU A 79 15.31 6.94 -19.87
N THR A 80 14.48 7.96 -20.08
CA THR A 80 14.36 9.10 -19.16
C THR A 80 13.02 9.02 -18.45
N ARG A 81 13.01 9.16 -17.13
CA ARG A 81 11.80 9.08 -16.31
C ARG A 81 11.74 10.19 -15.28
N THR A 82 10.64 10.92 -15.26
CA THR A 82 10.41 11.95 -14.23
C THR A 82 9.77 11.33 -12.99
N SER A 83 10.37 11.57 -11.83
CA SER A 83 9.84 11.14 -10.53
C SER A 83 10.32 12.06 -9.41
N SER A 84 9.41 12.42 -8.52
CA SER A 84 9.75 13.16 -7.29
C SER A 84 10.58 12.34 -6.29
N ASN A 85 10.63 11.01 -6.46
CA ASN A 85 11.41 10.08 -5.65
C ASN A 85 12.27 9.19 -6.56
N VAL A 86 13.60 9.34 -6.49
CA VAL A 86 14.54 8.65 -7.39
C VAL A 86 14.48 7.12 -7.25
N PRO A 87 14.55 6.53 -6.04
CA PRO A 87 14.30 5.10 -5.83
C PRO A 87 13.02 4.62 -6.47
N ARG A 88 11.92 5.35 -6.30
CA ARG A 88 10.63 5.00 -6.89
C ARG A 88 10.68 5.01 -8.42
N GLY A 89 11.30 6.03 -9.00
CA GLY A 89 11.50 6.11 -10.45
C GLY A 89 12.31 4.93 -11.00
N ILE A 90 13.37 4.52 -10.30
CA ILE A 90 14.17 3.34 -10.63
C ILE A 90 13.31 2.07 -10.60
N LEU A 91 12.57 1.86 -9.52
CA LEU A 91 11.76 0.66 -9.31
C LEU A 91 10.58 0.55 -10.27
N ASP A 92 9.93 1.67 -10.58
CA ASP A 92 8.81 1.68 -11.53
C ASP A 92 9.31 1.45 -12.97
N ALA A 93 10.45 2.03 -13.36
CA ALA A 93 11.11 1.70 -14.63
C ALA A 93 11.50 0.21 -14.70
N ALA A 94 12.04 -0.37 -13.62
CA ALA A 94 12.37 -1.79 -13.58
C ALA A 94 11.15 -2.70 -13.79
N ARG A 95 9.97 -2.32 -13.25
CA ARG A 95 8.72 -3.07 -13.46
C ARG A 95 8.16 -2.91 -14.87
N GLU A 96 8.25 -1.71 -15.45
CA GLU A 96 7.72 -1.43 -16.78
C GLU A 96 8.54 -2.09 -17.87
N GLU A 97 9.86 -2.00 -17.77
CA GLU A 97 10.82 -2.62 -18.69
C GLU A 97 10.97 -4.12 -18.46
N SER A 98 10.32 -4.69 -17.43
CA SER A 98 10.46 -6.09 -17.02
C SER A 98 11.93 -6.50 -16.84
N ALA A 99 12.70 -5.64 -16.15
CA ALA A 99 14.12 -5.86 -15.96
C ALA A 99 14.38 -7.12 -15.11
N ASP A 100 15.27 -7.99 -15.58
CA ASP A 100 15.73 -9.19 -14.86
C ASP A 100 16.77 -8.86 -13.79
N MET A 101 17.51 -7.77 -14.00
CA MET A 101 18.54 -7.30 -13.09
C MET A 101 18.66 -5.77 -13.07
N LEU A 102 18.92 -5.22 -11.90
CA LEU A 102 19.32 -3.82 -11.68
C LEU A 102 20.82 -3.72 -11.42
N VAL A 103 21.53 -2.83 -12.10
CA VAL A 103 22.96 -2.58 -11.83
C VAL A 103 23.14 -1.18 -11.25
N LEU A 104 23.61 -1.10 -10.01
CA LEU A 104 23.75 0.14 -9.25
C LEU A 104 25.18 0.35 -8.78
N GLY A 105 25.62 1.61 -8.76
CA GLY A 105 26.92 1.97 -8.17
C GLY A 105 26.79 2.44 -6.73
N ILE A 106 27.77 2.12 -5.89
CA ILE A 106 27.99 2.77 -4.59
C ILE A 106 28.98 3.92 -4.76
N GLN A 107 28.64 5.11 -4.27
CA GLN A 107 29.58 6.23 -4.17
C GLN A 107 30.45 6.07 -2.91
N GLN A 108 31.76 6.26 -3.07
CA GLN A 108 32.67 6.34 -1.93
C GLN A 108 32.50 7.69 -1.23
N PRO A 109 32.35 7.73 0.11
CA PRO A 109 32.34 8.99 0.84
C PRO A 109 33.74 9.63 0.83
N ILE A 110 33.79 10.97 0.89
CA ILE A 110 35.05 11.73 0.99
C ILE A 110 35.83 11.37 2.28
N ALA A 111 35.10 11.05 3.36
CA ALA A 111 35.65 10.54 4.61
C ALA A 111 34.62 9.64 5.32
N GLY A 112 35.08 8.60 6.03
CA GLY A 112 34.24 7.70 6.82
C GLY A 112 33.98 6.33 6.18
N GLN A 113 33.10 5.54 6.80
CA GLN A 113 32.73 4.20 6.32
C GLN A 113 31.79 4.28 5.11
N ILE A 114 31.94 3.33 4.18
CA ILE A 114 31.05 3.18 3.04
C ILE A 114 29.64 2.84 3.54
N ARG A 115 28.66 3.66 3.16
CA ARG A 115 27.24 3.43 3.38
C ARG A 115 26.56 3.28 2.01
N LEU A 116 25.56 2.39 1.93
CA LEU A 116 24.81 2.13 0.69
C LEU A 116 24.09 3.40 0.18
N GLY A 117 23.75 4.32 1.08
CA GLY A 117 23.03 5.55 0.76
C GLY A 117 21.53 5.28 0.57
N SER A 118 20.68 6.26 0.85
CA SER A 118 19.22 6.05 0.89
C SER A 118 18.67 5.46 -0.40
N ILE A 119 19.22 5.83 -1.57
CA ILE A 119 18.72 5.33 -2.85
C ILE A 119 18.84 3.81 -2.95
N LEU A 120 20.04 3.29 -2.68
CA LEU A 120 20.33 1.88 -2.83
C LEU A 120 19.64 1.05 -1.74
N GLU A 121 19.54 1.57 -0.51
CA GLU A 121 18.79 0.92 0.58
C GLU A 121 17.30 0.75 0.21
N ASN A 122 16.67 1.79 -0.34
CA ASN A 122 15.28 1.74 -0.77
C ASN A 122 15.06 0.79 -1.96
N VAL A 123 16.00 0.77 -2.93
CA VAL A 123 15.93 -0.15 -4.08
C VAL A 123 16.07 -1.59 -3.62
N LEU A 124 17.09 -1.94 -2.83
CA LEU A 124 17.29 -3.31 -2.33
C LEU A 124 16.10 -3.83 -1.53
N ALA A 125 15.44 -2.97 -0.76
CA ALA A 125 14.30 -3.36 0.06
C ALA A 125 13.05 -3.78 -0.75
N THR A 126 12.92 -3.32 -2.00
CA THR A 126 11.66 -3.44 -2.77
C THR A 126 11.84 -3.78 -4.26
N ALA A 127 13.07 -4.07 -4.69
CA ALA A 127 13.39 -4.40 -6.08
C ALA A 127 12.55 -5.57 -6.60
N PRO A 128 11.94 -5.44 -7.80
CA PRO A 128 11.15 -6.52 -8.41
C PRO A 128 12.03 -7.65 -8.98
N CYS A 129 13.34 -7.44 -9.06
CA CYS A 129 14.32 -8.28 -9.73
C CYS A 129 15.66 -8.26 -8.98
N ASP A 130 16.61 -9.10 -9.41
CA ASP A 130 17.93 -9.21 -8.75
C ASP A 130 18.70 -7.88 -8.87
N VAL A 131 19.50 -7.54 -7.87
CA VAL A 131 20.23 -6.28 -7.81
C VAL A 131 21.72 -6.54 -7.71
N LEU A 132 22.46 -6.05 -8.68
CA LEU A 132 23.90 -6.01 -8.71
C LEU A 132 24.40 -4.64 -8.22
N ILE A 133 25.38 -4.67 -7.33
CA ILE A 133 25.92 -3.45 -6.73
C ILE A 133 27.42 -3.42 -6.97
N TYR A 134 27.88 -2.37 -7.65
CA TYR A 134 29.29 -2.16 -7.95
C TYR A 134 29.89 -1.08 -7.06
N ARG A 135 31.00 -1.41 -6.40
CA ARG A 135 31.86 -0.48 -5.67
C ARG A 135 33.22 -0.42 -6.37
N SER A 136 33.56 0.75 -6.91
CA SER A 136 34.83 0.96 -7.60
C SER A 136 36.03 0.78 -6.66
N GLY A 137 37.06 0.09 -7.14
CA GLY A 137 38.40 0.03 -6.56
C GLY A 137 39.22 1.29 -6.84
N THR A 138 40.49 1.24 -6.46
CA THR A 138 41.51 2.24 -6.87
C THR A 138 41.84 2.16 -8.37
N HIS A 139 41.63 1.00 -9.01
CA HIS A 139 41.83 0.78 -10.44
C HIS A 139 40.50 0.56 -11.17
N ALA A 140 40.45 0.99 -12.43
CA ALA A 140 39.24 0.94 -13.27
C ALA A 140 38.96 -0.44 -13.90
N ASP A 141 39.99 -1.28 -14.07
CA ASP A 141 39.88 -2.64 -14.62
C ASP A 141 40.48 -3.66 -13.64
N PHE A 142 40.17 -4.94 -13.85
CA PHE A 142 40.62 -6.05 -13.01
C PHE A 142 41.23 -7.17 -13.85
N GLU A 143 42.24 -7.84 -13.29
CA GLU A 143 42.98 -8.93 -13.93
C GLU A 143 42.48 -10.31 -13.50
N ARG A 144 41.94 -10.41 -12.28
CA ARG A 144 41.46 -11.65 -11.67
C ARG A 144 40.20 -11.42 -10.86
N ILE A 145 39.28 -12.37 -10.96
CA ILE A 145 38.04 -12.43 -10.19
C ILE A 145 38.25 -13.37 -9.01
N VAL A 146 37.92 -12.89 -7.81
CA VAL A 146 37.98 -13.65 -6.57
C VAL A 146 36.56 -13.81 -6.03
N VAL A 147 36.12 -15.06 -5.85
CA VAL A 147 34.81 -15.38 -5.30
C VAL A 147 34.98 -16.07 -3.95
N PRO A 148 34.73 -15.37 -2.84
CA PRO A 148 34.63 -16.01 -1.54
C PRO A 148 33.44 -16.97 -1.49
N VAL A 149 33.70 -18.23 -1.13
CA VAL A 149 32.69 -19.29 -1.10
C VAL A 149 32.62 -19.97 0.27
N ASP A 150 31.41 -20.26 0.71
CA ASP A 150 31.11 -20.85 2.02
C ASP A 150 30.12 -22.03 1.96
N GLY A 151 29.76 -22.49 0.75
CA GLY A 151 28.75 -23.52 0.52
C GLY A 151 27.30 -22.98 0.48
N SER A 152 27.09 -21.68 0.71
CA SER A 152 25.74 -21.09 0.68
C SER A 152 25.21 -20.88 -0.74
N ILE A 153 23.89 -20.71 -0.85
CA ILE A 153 23.22 -20.34 -2.11
C ILE A 153 23.72 -18.97 -2.60
N GLY A 154 23.97 -18.03 -1.68
CA GLY A 154 24.56 -16.74 -2.03
C GLY A 154 25.94 -16.90 -2.66
N ALA A 155 26.82 -17.70 -2.06
CA ALA A 155 28.12 -17.98 -2.65
C ALA A 155 28.03 -18.64 -4.04
N ARG A 156 27.01 -19.49 -4.26
CA ARG A 156 26.74 -20.08 -5.58
C ARG A 156 26.30 -19.02 -6.61
N LEU A 157 25.47 -18.07 -6.21
CA LEU A 157 25.05 -16.94 -7.05
C LEU A 157 26.23 -16.02 -7.41
N ALA A 158 27.06 -15.70 -6.42
CA ALA A 158 28.28 -14.92 -6.64
C ALA A 158 29.26 -15.63 -7.58
N ALA A 159 29.39 -16.96 -7.45
CA ALA A 159 30.20 -17.76 -8.35
C ALA A 159 29.65 -17.78 -9.78
N GLN A 160 28.34 -17.88 -9.96
CA GLN A 160 27.71 -17.81 -11.29
C GLN A 160 28.02 -16.48 -12.00
N VAL A 161 27.81 -15.36 -11.31
CA VAL A 161 28.11 -14.01 -11.83
C VAL A 161 29.60 -13.87 -12.13
N GLY A 162 30.46 -14.37 -11.22
CA GLY A 162 31.91 -14.36 -11.41
C GLY A 162 32.36 -15.16 -12.63
N ILE A 163 31.83 -16.36 -12.85
CA ILE A 163 32.16 -17.22 -13.99
C ILE A 163 31.77 -16.55 -15.31
N GLN A 164 30.58 -15.94 -15.35
CA GLN A 164 30.13 -15.22 -16.55
C GLN A 164 31.06 -14.06 -16.90
N LEU A 165 31.41 -13.23 -15.92
CA LEU A 165 32.34 -12.12 -16.11
C LEU A 165 33.75 -12.60 -16.51
N ALA A 166 34.21 -13.71 -15.92
CA ALA A 166 35.50 -14.31 -16.23
C ALA A 166 35.57 -14.73 -17.71
N LYS A 167 34.51 -15.37 -18.22
CA LYS A 167 34.41 -15.84 -19.59
C LYS A 167 34.35 -14.67 -20.58
N GLN A 168 33.50 -13.68 -20.31
CA GLN A 168 33.29 -12.55 -21.21
C GLN A 168 34.51 -11.64 -21.34
N ARG A 169 35.33 -11.53 -20.28
CA ARG A 169 36.55 -10.70 -20.29
C ARG A 169 37.85 -11.48 -20.40
N ASP A 170 37.80 -12.80 -20.61
CA ASP A 170 38.96 -13.68 -20.59
C ASP A 170 39.87 -13.45 -19.36
N ARG A 171 39.26 -13.47 -18.17
CA ARG A 171 39.94 -13.23 -16.89
C ARG A 171 40.02 -14.50 -16.06
N LYS A 172 41.05 -14.59 -15.22
CA LYS A 172 41.21 -15.70 -14.28
C LYS A 172 40.17 -15.58 -13.17
N ILE A 173 39.60 -16.72 -12.74
CA ILE A 173 38.67 -16.77 -11.61
C ILE A 173 39.13 -17.77 -10.54
N GLU A 174 39.06 -17.35 -9.29
CA GLU A 174 39.47 -18.15 -8.13
C GLU A 174 38.37 -18.17 -7.06
N ALA A 175 37.88 -19.36 -6.72
CA ALA A 175 36.97 -19.57 -5.60
C ALA A 175 37.77 -19.82 -4.33
N ILE A 176 37.64 -18.92 -3.35
CA ILE A 176 38.39 -18.95 -2.09
C ILE A 176 37.45 -19.34 -0.94
N CYS A 177 37.74 -20.45 -0.27
CA CYS A 177 37.10 -20.79 1.00
C CYS A 177 38.07 -20.56 2.15
N ALA A 178 37.65 -19.78 3.15
CA ALA A 178 38.36 -19.68 4.41
C ALA A 178 37.88 -20.78 5.36
N LYS A 179 38.82 -21.49 5.98
CA LYS A 179 38.56 -22.45 7.04
C LYS A 179 39.25 -22.02 8.33
N GLN A 180 38.69 -22.39 9.47
CA GLN A 180 39.38 -22.20 10.75
C GLN A 180 40.46 -23.28 10.97
N THR A 181 41.38 -23.04 11.89
CA THR A 181 42.54 -23.93 12.11
C THR A 181 42.13 -25.35 12.51
N TYR A 182 41.04 -25.48 13.28
CA TYR A 182 40.49 -26.77 13.69
C TYR A 182 39.60 -27.44 12.64
N GLU A 183 39.22 -26.74 11.55
CA GLU A 183 38.40 -27.33 10.50
C GLU A 183 39.25 -28.21 9.56
N GLY A 184 38.76 -29.42 9.30
CA GLY A 184 39.40 -30.38 8.39
C GLY A 184 39.41 -29.88 6.94
N ARG A 185 40.48 -30.21 6.20
CA ARG A 185 40.65 -29.83 4.79
C ARG A 185 39.45 -30.17 3.91
N TRP A 186 38.86 -31.34 4.12
CA TRP A 186 37.72 -31.83 3.34
C TRP A 186 36.43 -31.03 3.57
N VAL A 187 36.25 -30.43 4.76
CA VAL A 187 35.10 -29.57 5.04
C VAL A 187 35.14 -28.32 4.17
N GLY A 188 36.31 -27.65 4.09
CA GLY A 188 36.49 -26.49 3.23
C GLY A 188 36.38 -26.81 1.74
N LEU A 189 36.97 -27.93 1.30
CA LEU A 189 36.80 -28.39 -0.08
C LEU A 189 35.34 -28.74 -0.42
N GLY A 190 34.60 -29.30 0.53
CA GLY A 190 33.17 -29.56 0.40
C GLY A 190 32.36 -28.28 0.20
N ARG A 191 32.65 -27.21 0.97
CA ARG A 191 32.03 -25.88 0.79
C ARG A 191 32.30 -25.30 -0.60
N ILE A 192 33.54 -25.41 -1.11
CA ILE A 192 33.88 -24.99 -2.48
C ILE A 192 33.07 -25.79 -3.50
N ALA A 193 33.04 -27.13 -3.35
CA ALA A 193 32.30 -27.99 -4.27
C ALA A 193 30.79 -27.65 -4.26
N GLN A 194 30.20 -27.44 -3.09
CA GLN A 194 28.79 -27.09 -2.94
C GLN A 194 28.45 -25.71 -3.55
N SER A 195 29.34 -24.72 -3.43
CA SER A 195 29.16 -23.41 -4.07
C SER A 195 29.37 -23.44 -5.58
N LEU A 196 30.02 -24.46 -6.13
CA LEU A 196 30.25 -24.61 -7.58
C LEU A 196 29.34 -25.64 -8.24
N GLU A 197 28.56 -26.37 -7.46
CA GLU A 197 27.69 -27.46 -7.91
C GLU A 197 26.63 -26.95 -8.90
N GLY A 198 26.57 -27.59 -10.08
CA GLY A 198 25.58 -27.32 -11.12
C GLY A 198 25.80 -26.04 -11.92
N LEU A 199 26.91 -25.30 -11.69
CA LEU A 199 27.25 -24.13 -12.49
C LEU A 199 27.84 -24.54 -13.85
N PRO A 200 27.67 -23.73 -14.91
CA PRO A 200 28.38 -23.92 -16.18
C PRO A 200 29.86 -23.56 -16.03
N ASP A 201 30.71 -24.10 -16.91
CA ASP A 201 32.12 -23.72 -17.07
C ASP A 201 32.99 -23.76 -15.78
N VAL A 202 32.59 -24.52 -14.76
CA VAL A 202 33.31 -24.63 -13.46
C VAL A 202 34.78 -25.05 -13.62
N GLY A 203 35.13 -25.69 -14.73
CA GLY A 203 36.51 -26.09 -15.06
C GLY A 203 37.50 -24.93 -15.09
N ILE A 204 37.05 -23.70 -15.36
CA ILE A 204 37.91 -22.50 -15.36
C ILE A 204 38.21 -21.98 -13.95
N VAL A 205 37.45 -22.43 -12.94
CA VAL A 205 37.51 -21.91 -11.58
C VAL A 205 38.62 -22.58 -10.79
N LYS A 206 39.68 -21.82 -10.49
CA LYS A 206 40.73 -22.25 -9.58
C LYS A 206 40.18 -22.33 -8.15
N ARG A 207 40.46 -23.42 -7.45
CA ARG A 207 39.96 -23.66 -6.09
C ARG A 207 41.07 -23.42 -5.08
N LYS A 208 40.87 -22.50 -4.14
CA LYS A 208 41.85 -22.19 -3.10
C LYS A 208 41.22 -22.29 -1.71
N LEU A 209 41.92 -23.01 -0.84
CA LEU A 209 41.55 -23.17 0.56
C LEU A 209 42.58 -22.42 1.41
N ILE A 210 42.11 -21.47 2.22
CA ILE A 210 42.95 -20.67 3.11
C ILE A 210 42.58 -20.90 4.57
N THR A 211 43.53 -20.70 5.47
CA THR A 211 43.29 -20.81 6.91
C THR A 211 43.27 -19.42 7.53
N ALA A 212 42.16 -19.03 8.13
CA ALA A 212 41.99 -17.72 8.77
C ALA A 212 40.99 -17.78 9.92
N ASN A 213 41.27 -17.07 11.01
CA ASN A 213 40.35 -16.94 12.15
C ASN A 213 39.10 -16.12 11.77
N PHE A 214 39.29 -15.08 10.97
CA PHE A 214 38.22 -14.29 10.38
C PHE A 214 38.32 -14.37 8.86
N ALA A 215 37.27 -14.92 8.23
CA ALA A 215 37.28 -15.23 6.80
C ALA A 215 37.57 -13.99 5.93
N ALA A 216 37.03 -12.81 6.28
CA ALA A 216 37.22 -11.61 5.48
C ALA A 216 38.69 -11.15 5.46
N ASN A 217 39.39 -11.23 6.59
CA ASN A 217 40.83 -10.94 6.64
C ASN A 217 41.62 -11.91 5.77
N GLY A 218 41.26 -13.19 5.81
CA GLY A 218 41.91 -14.20 4.98
C GLY A 218 41.73 -13.91 3.48
N VAL A 219 40.52 -13.56 3.06
CA VAL A 219 40.24 -13.20 1.66
C VAL A 219 41.02 -11.95 1.27
N LEU A 220 41.01 -10.91 2.10
CA LEU A 220 41.71 -9.66 1.79
C LEU A 220 43.22 -9.83 1.68
N ALA A 221 43.82 -10.73 2.48
CA ALA A 221 45.24 -11.07 2.39
C ALA A 221 45.63 -11.79 1.09
N GLU A 222 44.64 -12.31 0.35
CA GLU A 222 44.81 -13.02 -0.92
C GLU A 222 44.43 -12.17 -2.13
N THR A 223 44.00 -10.92 -1.91
CA THR A 223 43.54 -9.99 -2.93
C THR A 223 44.43 -8.75 -2.99
N ASN A 224 44.64 -8.24 -4.20
CA ASN A 224 45.41 -7.04 -4.48
C ASN A 224 44.50 -6.00 -5.16
N ALA A 225 44.97 -4.76 -5.30
CA ALA A 225 44.22 -3.64 -5.89
C ALA A 225 43.70 -3.87 -7.34
N HIS A 226 44.25 -4.85 -8.06
CA HIS A 226 43.88 -5.21 -9.45
C HIS A 226 42.89 -6.39 -9.53
N ASP A 227 42.33 -6.84 -8.40
CA ASP A 227 41.32 -7.91 -8.38
C ASP A 227 39.88 -7.36 -8.42
N LEU A 228 38.91 -8.25 -8.69
CA LEU A 228 37.49 -8.03 -8.46
C LEU A 228 36.97 -9.06 -7.47
N ILE A 229 36.46 -8.61 -6.31
CA ILE A 229 35.80 -9.53 -5.36
C ILE A 229 34.31 -9.58 -5.70
N VAL A 230 33.79 -10.77 -5.99
CA VAL A 230 32.35 -11.00 -6.21
C VAL A 230 31.75 -11.69 -4.98
N LEU A 231 30.77 -11.04 -4.36
CA LEU A 231 30.11 -11.48 -3.14
C LEU A 231 28.60 -11.54 -3.36
N ALA A 232 27.91 -12.34 -2.55
CA ALA A 232 26.47 -12.24 -2.44
C ALA A 232 26.05 -11.62 -1.10
N ILE A 233 24.90 -10.95 -1.11
CA ILE A 233 24.21 -10.53 0.10
C ILE A 233 23.38 -11.73 0.58
N SER A 234 23.76 -12.32 1.72
CA SER A 234 23.17 -13.57 2.22
C SER A 234 21.84 -13.34 2.95
N GLU A 235 20.82 -14.10 2.56
CA GLU A 235 19.47 -14.06 3.12
C GLU A 235 19.43 -14.59 4.57
N ARG A 236 19.05 -13.74 5.53
CA ARG A 236 18.14 -14.18 6.62
C ARG A 236 17.14 -13.07 6.87
N THR A 237 15.87 -13.36 6.62
CA THR A 237 14.73 -12.45 6.80
C THR A 237 14.72 -11.76 8.16
N ARG A 238 14.29 -10.50 8.29
CA ARG A 238 13.18 -9.89 7.50
C ARG A 238 13.36 -8.41 7.13
N LEU A 239 14.53 -7.84 7.43
CA LEU A 239 15.01 -6.50 7.03
C LEU A 239 16.42 -6.63 6.38
N GLU A 240 16.69 -7.80 5.77
CA GLU A 240 17.98 -8.28 5.20
C GLU A 240 19.25 -7.86 5.97
N ARG A 241 19.01 -7.75 7.29
CA ARG A 241 19.88 -7.48 8.44
C ARG A 241 20.73 -6.22 8.36
N MET A 242 20.17 -5.00 8.25
CA MET A 242 21.04 -3.80 8.24
C MET A 242 22.17 -3.94 7.17
N LEU A 243 21.77 -4.64 6.09
CA LEU A 243 22.25 -4.76 4.71
C LEU A 243 23.57 -5.48 4.40
N PHE A 244 24.43 -5.74 5.38
CA PHE A 244 25.64 -6.55 5.16
C PHE A 244 25.95 -7.35 6.43
N GLY A 245 26.13 -8.67 6.32
CA GLY A 245 26.77 -9.42 7.41
C GLY A 245 28.16 -8.84 7.72
N ASP A 246 28.72 -9.15 8.89
CA ASP A 246 30.03 -8.65 9.31
C ASP A 246 31.11 -8.85 8.24
N PHE A 247 31.03 -9.96 7.50
CA PHE A 247 31.91 -10.27 6.38
C PHE A 247 31.80 -9.28 5.21
N THR A 248 30.60 -9.06 4.66
CA THR A 248 30.40 -8.20 3.48
C THR A 248 30.68 -6.73 3.81
N SER A 249 30.25 -6.27 4.98
CA SER A 249 30.55 -4.91 5.50
C SER A 249 32.05 -4.69 5.59
N PHE A 250 32.77 -5.68 6.12
CA PHE A 250 34.20 -5.59 6.31
C PHE A 250 34.93 -5.53 4.97
N ILE A 251 34.59 -6.39 4.01
CA ILE A 251 35.22 -6.36 2.68
C ILE A 251 34.96 -5.03 1.97
N LEU A 252 33.72 -4.52 1.96
CA LEU A 252 33.43 -3.25 1.28
C LEU A 252 34.26 -2.09 1.82
N ASN A 253 34.44 -2.03 3.14
CA ASN A 253 35.16 -0.96 3.82
C ASN A 253 36.69 -1.12 3.80
N LYS A 254 37.22 -2.32 3.59
CA LYS A 254 38.66 -2.61 3.70
C LYS A 254 39.33 -3.04 2.40
N ALA A 255 38.58 -3.50 1.40
CA ALA A 255 39.14 -3.86 0.10
C ALA A 255 39.66 -2.62 -0.64
N GLU A 256 40.89 -2.69 -1.13
CA GLU A 256 41.44 -1.66 -2.04
C GLU A 256 40.89 -1.83 -3.47
N CYS A 257 40.60 -3.07 -3.83
CA CYS A 257 40.12 -3.48 -5.14
C CYS A 257 38.62 -3.23 -5.35
N SER A 258 38.14 -3.51 -6.56
CA SER A 258 36.73 -3.40 -6.89
C SER A 258 35.93 -4.52 -6.24
N VAL A 259 34.71 -4.20 -5.79
CA VAL A 259 33.81 -5.18 -5.16
C VAL A 259 32.47 -5.16 -5.88
N LEU A 260 31.99 -6.36 -6.24
CA LEU A 260 30.70 -6.60 -6.86
C LEU A 260 29.83 -7.40 -5.91
N LEU A 261 28.65 -6.89 -5.57
CA LEU A 261 27.70 -7.56 -4.69
C LEU A 261 26.48 -7.99 -5.49
N VAL A 262 26.04 -9.21 -5.26
CA VAL A 262 24.81 -9.76 -5.85
C VAL A 262 23.76 -9.92 -4.76
N ALA A 263 22.66 -9.18 -4.88
CA ALA A 263 21.47 -9.33 -4.05
C ALA A 263 20.37 -9.99 -4.88
N ARG A 264 19.76 -11.04 -4.31
CA ARG A 264 18.64 -11.73 -4.95
C ARG A 264 17.32 -11.10 -4.52
N SER A 265 16.43 -10.81 -5.46
CA SER A 265 15.04 -10.52 -5.09
C SER A 265 14.32 -11.85 -4.92
N ILE A 266 13.94 -12.19 -3.68
CA ILE A 266 13.18 -13.41 -3.41
C ILE A 266 11.71 -13.12 -3.73
N PRO A 267 11.13 -13.69 -4.79
CA PRO A 267 9.69 -13.64 -4.97
C PRO A 267 9.07 -14.56 -3.92
N ARG A 268 8.16 -14.03 -3.07
CA ARG A 268 7.32 -14.87 -2.22
C ARG A 268 6.43 -15.73 -3.12
N SER A 269 6.81 -17.01 -3.27
CA SER A 269 6.12 -18.12 -3.95
C SER A 269 6.19 -18.16 -5.49
N ARG A 270 6.57 -19.34 -5.99
CA ARG A 270 6.73 -19.75 -7.40
C ARG A 270 5.51 -20.56 -7.85
N ILE A 271 4.41 -19.93 -8.25
CA ILE A 271 3.32 -20.70 -8.89
C ILE A 271 2.91 -20.21 -10.30
N THR A 272 3.15 -18.98 -10.77
CA THR A 272 2.68 -18.64 -12.15
C THR A 272 3.48 -17.54 -12.87
N GLY A 273 4.43 -17.92 -13.73
CA GLY A 273 5.32 -16.99 -14.45
C GLY A 273 4.65 -16.01 -15.45
N ALA A 274 3.50 -16.36 -16.05
CA ALA A 274 2.84 -15.44 -17.01
C ALA A 274 1.80 -14.52 -16.34
N LEU A 275 1.05 -15.03 -15.35
CA LEU A 275 0.06 -14.23 -14.61
C LEU A 275 0.74 -13.21 -13.68
N PHE A 276 1.92 -13.55 -13.14
CA PHE A 276 2.66 -12.68 -12.22
C PHE A 276 3.28 -11.44 -12.87
N HIS A 277 3.60 -11.43 -14.17
CA HIS A 277 4.12 -10.21 -14.80
C HIS A 277 3.07 -9.09 -14.80
N GLY A 278 1.78 -9.44 -14.98
CA GLY A 278 0.67 -8.49 -14.81
C GLY A 278 0.39 -8.13 -13.34
N LEU A 279 0.44 -9.11 -12.43
CA LEU A 279 0.19 -8.90 -11.00
C LEU A 279 1.33 -8.17 -10.27
N ASN A 280 2.58 -8.25 -10.73
CA ASN A 280 3.71 -7.55 -10.10
C ASN A 280 3.69 -6.05 -10.42
N ARG A 281 3.04 -5.62 -11.52
CA ARG A 281 2.69 -4.21 -11.74
C ARG A 281 1.76 -3.66 -10.65
N LEU A 282 0.93 -4.51 -10.05
CA LEU A 282 0.05 -4.15 -8.94
C LEU A 282 0.75 -4.18 -7.56
N ASN A 283 2.02 -4.59 -7.49
CA ASN A 283 2.78 -4.64 -6.25
C ASN A 283 3.28 -3.23 -5.87
N MET A 284 2.33 -2.39 -5.44
CA MET A 284 2.51 -0.96 -5.14
C MET A 284 3.07 -0.71 -3.73
N ARG A 285 3.99 -1.54 -3.25
CA ARG A 285 4.61 -1.30 -1.95
C ARG A 285 5.32 0.05 -1.95
N LEU A 286 5.12 0.81 -0.88
CA LEU A 286 5.82 2.06 -0.63
C LEU A 286 7.27 1.77 -0.25
N THR A 287 8.20 2.58 -0.77
CA THR A 287 9.60 2.53 -0.33
C THR A 287 9.70 3.00 1.13
N PRO A 288 10.74 2.59 1.90
CA PRO A 288 10.98 3.13 3.24
C PRO A 288 10.87 4.66 3.34
N ASP A 289 11.44 5.39 2.39
CA ASP A 289 11.35 6.86 2.35
C ASP A 289 9.91 7.36 2.14
N GLU A 290 9.12 6.67 1.31
CA GLU A 290 7.70 6.98 1.10
C GLU A 290 6.86 6.67 2.34
N GLN A 291 7.16 5.57 3.04
CA GLN A 291 6.49 5.23 4.31
C GLN A 291 6.76 6.30 5.37
N ASP A 292 8.01 6.75 5.49
CA ASP A 292 8.38 7.83 6.42
C ASP A 292 7.70 9.15 6.06
N ALA A 293 7.54 9.45 4.77
CA ALA A 293 6.82 10.63 4.31
C ALA A 293 5.34 10.58 4.69
N VAL A 294 4.67 9.44 4.45
CA VAL A 294 3.28 9.21 4.86
C VAL A 294 3.13 9.33 6.38
N MET A 295 4.08 8.79 7.14
CA MET A 295 4.08 8.91 8.61
C MET A 295 4.20 10.36 9.07
N ARG A 296 5.15 11.12 8.54
CA ARG A 296 5.31 12.55 8.88
C ARG A 296 4.04 13.33 8.58
N GLU A 297 3.48 13.14 7.39
CA GLU A 297 2.28 13.83 6.96
C GLU A 297 1.06 13.46 7.84
N ALA A 298 0.93 12.19 8.23
CA ALA A 298 -0.10 11.77 9.19
C ALA A 298 0.07 12.41 10.59
N TYR A 299 1.31 12.60 11.04
CA TYR A 299 1.61 13.29 12.30
C TYR A 299 1.24 14.78 12.25
N ASP A 300 1.51 15.44 11.14
CA ASP A 300 1.20 16.86 10.94
C ASP A 300 -0.31 17.09 10.82
N MET A 301 -1.02 16.18 10.13
CA MET A 301 -2.48 16.27 9.94
C MET A 301 -3.32 16.00 11.20
N THR A 302 -2.78 15.27 12.19
CA THR A 302 -3.56 14.84 13.37
C THR A 302 -3.48 15.79 14.57
N LEU A 303 -2.78 16.92 14.44
CA LEU A 303 -2.74 17.97 15.46
C LEU A 303 -4.02 18.83 15.35
N PRO A 304 -4.92 18.84 16.35
CA PRO A 304 -6.08 19.72 16.35
C PRO A 304 -5.63 21.17 16.61
N GLY A 305 -5.20 21.84 15.55
CA GLY A 305 -4.87 23.26 15.56
C GLY A 305 -6.10 24.16 15.57
N SER A 306 -5.88 25.47 15.67
CA SER A 306 -6.93 26.49 15.55
C SER A 306 -7.73 26.36 14.26
N ASP A 307 -7.05 26.06 13.15
CA ASP A 307 -7.64 26.02 11.81
C ASP A 307 -8.65 24.87 11.71
N TYR A 308 -8.32 23.71 12.27
CA TYR A 308 -9.23 22.57 12.35
C TYR A 308 -10.54 22.94 13.07
N VAL A 309 -10.43 23.59 14.24
CA VAL A 309 -11.58 24.01 15.05
C VAL A 309 -12.46 25.01 14.28
N VAL A 310 -11.84 26.03 13.68
CA VAL A 310 -12.55 27.06 12.90
C VAL A 310 -13.28 26.42 11.70
N LEU A 311 -12.60 25.57 10.94
CA LEU A 311 -13.18 24.88 9.79
C LEU A 311 -14.35 23.97 10.19
N VAL A 312 -14.24 23.24 11.31
CA VAL A 312 -15.34 22.42 11.84
C VAL A 312 -16.56 23.28 12.19
N ILE A 313 -16.37 24.40 12.88
CA ILE A 313 -17.48 25.29 13.25
C ILE A 313 -18.17 25.86 12.00
N ILE A 314 -17.39 26.42 11.08
CA ILE A 314 -17.92 27.02 9.85
C ILE A 314 -18.65 25.95 9.02
N ALA A 315 -18.04 24.78 8.82
CA ALA A 315 -18.66 23.72 8.05
C ALA A 315 -19.93 23.18 8.72
N ALA A 316 -19.98 23.05 10.05
CA ALA A 316 -21.17 22.63 10.77
C ALA A 316 -22.32 23.64 10.65
N ILE A 317 -22.02 24.95 10.72
CA ILE A 317 -23.00 26.01 10.53
C ILE A 317 -23.56 25.97 9.10
N ILE A 318 -22.69 25.95 8.08
CA ILE A 318 -23.11 25.94 6.67
C ILE A 318 -23.90 24.66 6.37
N ALA A 319 -23.45 23.49 6.83
CA ALA A 319 -24.15 22.22 6.62
C ALA A 319 -25.53 22.24 7.28
N SER A 320 -25.62 22.72 8.53
CA SER A 320 -26.90 22.81 9.25
C SER A 320 -27.87 23.75 8.56
N LEU A 321 -27.42 24.93 8.13
CA LEU A 321 -28.24 25.85 7.35
C LEU A 321 -28.66 25.25 6.01
N GLY A 322 -27.76 24.57 5.30
CA GLY A 322 -28.06 23.89 4.04
C GLY A 322 -29.12 22.79 4.20
N LEU A 323 -29.05 22.02 5.27
CA LEU A 323 -30.04 20.98 5.61
C LEU A 323 -31.41 21.59 5.94
N VAL A 324 -31.44 22.66 6.74
CA VAL A 324 -32.66 23.39 7.10
C VAL A 324 -33.30 24.06 5.88
N LEU A 325 -32.48 24.61 4.97
CA LEU A 325 -32.93 25.20 3.70
C LEU A 325 -33.26 24.15 2.63
N ASN A 326 -33.06 22.85 2.91
CA ASN A 326 -33.23 21.76 1.95
C ASN A 326 -32.44 21.98 0.65
N SER A 327 -31.19 22.49 0.76
CA SER A 327 -30.34 22.85 -0.38
C SER A 327 -29.10 21.97 -0.45
N SER A 328 -29.14 20.96 -1.33
CA SER A 328 -28.03 20.04 -1.56
C SER A 328 -26.74 20.75 -1.98
N ALA A 329 -26.84 21.84 -2.75
CA ALA A 329 -25.68 22.63 -3.18
C ALA A 329 -24.94 23.28 -1.99
N VAL A 330 -25.67 23.84 -1.02
CA VAL A 330 -25.08 24.42 0.20
C VAL A 330 -24.48 23.33 1.07
N VAL A 331 -25.14 22.17 1.17
CA VAL A 331 -24.62 21.01 1.90
C VAL A 331 -23.30 20.52 1.29
N ILE A 332 -23.19 20.44 -0.04
CA ILE A 332 -21.93 20.11 -0.73
C ILE A 332 -20.86 21.17 -0.47
N GLY A 333 -21.23 22.45 -0.48
CA GLY A 333 -20.34 23.57 -0.10
C GLY A 333 -19.73 23.38 1.29
N ALA A 334 -20.53 22.95 2.27
CA ALA A 334 -20.04 22.64 3.61
C ALA A 334 -19.09 21.44 3.66
N MET A 335 -19.34 20.41 2.84
CA MET A 335 -18.45 19.23 2.75
C MET A 335 -17.04 19.61 2.27
N LEU A 336 -16.92 20.57 1.34
CA LEU A 336 -15.62 21.05 0.85
C LEU A 336 -14.76 21.71 1.95
N VAL A 337 -15.42 22.29 2.96
CA VAL A 337 -14.75 22.99 4.08
C VAL A 337 -14.38 22.04 5.22
N ALA A 338 -15.12 20.94 5.38
CA ALA A 338 -15.02 20.04 6.54
C ALA A 338 -13.69 19.27 6.61
N PRO A 339 -12.90 19.39 7.69
CA PRO A 339 -11.56 18.80 7.78
C PRO A 339 -11.54 17.37 8.38
N PHE A 340 -12.60 16.56 8.18
CA PHE A 340 -12.71 15.25 8.83
C PHE A 340 -11.85 14.13 8.23
N MET A 341 -11.28 14.33 7.04
CA MET A 341 -10.36 13.38 6.43
C MET A 341 -9.12 13.16 7.31
N GLN A 342 -8.49 14.26 7.73
CA GLN A 342 -7.21 14.26 8.45
C GLN A 342 -7.21 13.35 9.69
N PRO A 343 -8.17 13.46 10.64
CA PRO A 343 -8.17 12.61 11.81
C PRO A 343 -8.51 11.14 11.50
N CYS A 344 -9.35 10.85 10.50
CA CYS A 344 -9.69 9.47 10.11
C CYS A 344 -8.49 8.75 9.47
N VAL A 345 -7.82 9.40 8.51
CA VAL A 345 -6.67 8.81 7.82
C VAL A 345 -5.48 8.69 8.76
N GLY A 346 -5.21 9.71 9.60
CA GLY A 346 -4.15 9.63 10.59
C GLY A 346 -4.37 8.56 11.66
N PHE A 347 -5.62 8.38 12.11
CA PHE A 347 -6.00 7.23 12.95
C PHE A 347 -5.68 5.90 12.26
N ALA A 348 -6.06 5.75 10.99
CA ALA A 348 -5.80 4.53 10.21
C ALA A 348 -4.29 4.25 10.01
N VAL A 349 -3.47 5.28 9.80
CA VAL A 349 -1.99 5.15 9.75
C VAL A 349 -1.45 4.67 11.10
N GLY A 350 -1.88 5.29 12.21
CA GLY A 350 -1.46 4.86 13.56
C GLY A 350 -1.85 3.42 13.89
N MET A 351 -3.01 2.97 13.39
CA MET A 351 -3.44 1.57 13.49
C MET A 351 -2.56 0.64 12.65
N ALA A 352 -2.19 1.04 11.43
CA ALA A 352 -1.33 0.25 10.54
C ALA A 352 0.09 0.08 11.11
N THR A 353 0.62 1.11 11.77
CA THR A 353 1.96 1.11 12.37
C THR A 353 2.02 0.66 13.83
N ALA A 354 0.88 0.43 14.48
CA ALA A 354 0.77 0.18 15.92
C ALA A 354 1.29 1.33 16.81
N GLU A 355 1.25 2.57 16.31
CA GLU A 355 1.70 3.75 17.05
C GLU A 355 0.56 4.39 17.85
N LEU A 356 0.47 4.02 19.14
CA LEU A 356 -0.61 4.47 20.03
C LEU A 356 -0.72 6.00 20.14
N GLN A 357 0.40 6.73 20.02
CA GLN A 357 0.38 8.18 20.05
C GLN A 357 -0.42 8.75 18.88
N LEU A 358 -0.19 8.24 17.66
CA LEU A 358 -0.89 8.68 16.47
C LEU A 358 -2.38 8.27 16.50
N VAL A 359 -2.67 7.05 16.97
CA VAL A 359 -4.06 6.59 17.22
C VAL A 359 -4.79 7.53 18.19
N ARG A 360 -4.16 7.88 19.31
CA ARG A 360 -4.74 8.80 20.31
C ARG A 360 -4.95 10.20 19.75
N ARG A 361 -4.02 10.71 18.92
CA ARG A 361 -4.15 12.02 18.29
C ARG A 361 -5.33 12.06 17.33
N GLY A 362 -5.42 11.12 16.39
CA GLY A 362 -6.55 11.02 15.47
C GLY A 362 -7.89 10.89 16.21
N LEU A 363 -7.94 10.03 17.23
CA LEU A 363 -9.14 9.89 18.07
C LEU A 363 -9.47 11.17 18.85
N SER A 364 -8.47 11.88 19.39
CA SER A 364 -8.68 13.13 20.12
C SER A 364 -9.23 14.24 19.21
N ALA A 365 -8.76 14.32 17.96
CA ALA A 365 -9.27 15.28 16.99
C ALA A 365 -10.73 14.99 16.62
N LEU A 366 -11.13 13.72 16.49
CA LEU A 366 -12.54 13.33 16.36
C LEU A 366 -13.33 13.71 17.61
N LEU A 367 -12.83 13.40 18.81
CA LEU A 367 -13.49 13.71 20.08
C LEU A 367 -13.63 15.21 20.36
N VAL A 368 -12.83 16.06 19.72
CA VAL A 368 -13.00 17.52 19.76
C VAL A 368 -13.96 18.00 18.67
N GLY A 369 -13.75 17.56 17.42
CA GLY A 369 -14.51 18.05 16.27
C GLY A 369 -15.98 17.59 16.26
N VAL A 370 -16.25 16.34 16.65
CA VAL A 370 -17.60 15.77 16.60
C VAL A 370 -18.56 16.44 17.58
N PRO A 371 -18.23 16.57 18.89
CA PRO A 371 -19.10 17.27 19.82
C PRO A 371 -19.27 18.75 19.47
N LEU A 372 -18.22 19.38 18.93
CA LEU A 372 -18.28 20.78 18.51
C LEU A 372 -19.26 20.97 17.35
N ALA A 373 -19.14 20.19 16.27
CA ALA A 373 -20.07 20.24 15.15
C ALA A 373 -21.51 19.91 15.60
N LEU A 374 -21.67 18.90 16.46
CA LEU A 374 -22.96 18.52 17.02
C LEU A 374 -23.59 19.67 17.83
N ALA A 375 -22.81 20.36 18.66
CA ALA A 375 -23.29 21.47 19.48
C ALA A 375 -23.79 22.63 18.62
N PHE A 376 -23.08 22.98 17.54
CA PHE A 376 -23.51 24.03 16.61
C PHE A 376 -24.74 23.61 15.79
N ALA A 377 -24.79 22.36 15.32
CA ALA A 377 -25.97 21.84 14.63
C ALA A 377 -27.20 21.83 15.55
N PHE A 378 -27.04 21.40 16.80
CA PHE A 378 -28.10 21.45 17.82
C PHE A 378 -28.56 22.89 18.08
N ALA A 379 -27.63 23.83 18.26
CA ALA A 379 -27.96 25.24 18.48
C ALA A 379 -28.76 25.83 17.32
N ILE A 380 -28.37 25.53 16.07
CA ILE A 380 -29.11 25.95 14.88
C ILE A 380 -30.50 25.30 14.83
N GLY A 381 -30.61 24.00 15.12
CA GLY A 381 -31.89 23.31 15.15
C GLY A 381 -32.85 23.89 16.19
N ALA A 382 -32.33 24.24 17.37
CA ALA A 382 -33.09 24.89 18.43
C ALA A 382 -33.54 26.30 18.03
N LEU A 383 -32.67 27.08 17.36
CA LEU A 383 -33.00 28.41 16.85
C LEU A 383 -34.01 28.38 15.69
N ALA A 384 -33.92 27.37 14.83
CA ALA A 384 -34.76 27.23 13.63
C ALA A 384 -36.19 26.72 13.93
N ASN A 385 -36.44 26.15 15.12
CA ASN A 385 -37.74 25.61 15.54
C ASN A 385 -38.35 24.63 14.51
N LEU A 386 -37.62 23.55 14.22
CA LEU A 386 -37.93 22.60 13.14
C LEU A 386 -39.20 21.77 13.39
N GLN A 387 -40.32 22.20 12.80
CA GLN A 387 -41.59 21.45 12.88
C GLN A 387 -41.56 20.13 12.08
N THR A 388 -40.89 20.10 10.92
CA THR A 388 -40.78 18.91 10.06
C THR A 388 -39.34 18.71 9.58
N ALA A 389 -38.93 17.46 9.38
CA ALA A 389 -37.63 17.13 8.81
C ALA A 389 -37.65 17.38 7.29
N THR A 390 -36.59 18.00 6.75
CA THR A 390 -36.46 18.24 5.31
C THR A 390 -36.12 16.95 4.57
N SER A 391 -36.33 16.91 3.25
CA SER A 391 -36.00 15.73 2.45
C SER A 391 -34.51 15.40 2.49
N GLU A 392 -33.63 16.41 2.52
CA GLU A 392 -32.18 16.22 2.66
C GLU A 392 -31.80 15.59 4.02
N MET A 393 -32.51 15.96 5.10
CA MET A 393 -32.30 15.34 6.42
C MET A 393 -32.80 13.89 6.46
N LEU A 394 -33.99 13.64 5.93
CA LEU A 394 -34.58 12.30 5.89
C LEU A 394 -33.73 11.31 5.09
N ALA A 395 -33.13 11.77 3.98
CA ALA A 395 -32.20 10.97 3.18
C ALA A 395 -30.96 10.50 3.98
N ARG A 396 -30.65 11.11 5.12
CA ARG A 396 -29.52 10.76 6.00
C ARG A 396 -29.94 10.03 7.27
N THR A 397 -31.13 9.42 7.27
CA THR A 397 -31.70 8.71 8.43
C THR A 397 -32.13 7.28 8.11
N GLN A 398 -31.87 6.81 6.88
CA GLN A 398 -32.15 5.44 6.45
C GLN A 398 -30.82 4.72 6.21
N PRO A 399 -30.34 3.90 7.16
CA PRO A 399 -29.05 3.22 7.00
C PRO A 399 -29.12 2.17 5.89
N GLY A 400 -28.32 2.34 4.84
CA GLY A 400 -28.21 1.37 3.75
C GLY A 400 -26.85 0.69 3.68
N LEU A 401 -26.81 -0.49 3.04
CA LEU A 401 -25.54 -1.16 2.72
C LEU A 401 -24.68 -0.33 1.75
N LEU A 402 -25.31 0.44 0.88
CA LEU A 402 -24.63 1.30 -0.09
C LEU A 402 -23.91 2.48 0.59
N ASP A 403 -24.44 3.00 1.70
CA ASP A 403 -23.79 4.08 2.45
C ASP A 403 -22.43 3.63 3.01
N ILE A 404 -22.38 2.38 3.52
CA ILE A 404 -21.13 1.77 3.98
C ILE A 404 -20.17 1.56 2.82
N GLY A 405 -20.67 1.11 1.66
CA GLY A 405 -19.86 0.98 0.45
C GLY A 405 -19.19 2.30 0.07
N VAL A 406 -19.95 3.39 0.05
CA VAL A 406 -19.42 4.74 -0.21
C VAL A 406 -18.39 5.14 0.85
N ALA A 407 -18.68 4.94 2.14
CA ALA A 407 -17.75 5.26 3.22
C ALA A 407 -16.43 4.48 3.12
N MET A 408 -16.49 3.18 2.83
CA MET A 408 -15.30 2.35 2.62
C MET A 408 -14.47 2.86 1.44
N MET A 409 -15.10 3.20 0.32
CA MET A 409 -14.40 3.75 -0.85
C MET A 409 -13.79 5.13 -0.54
N SER A 410 -14.45 5.96 0.27
CA SER A 410 -13.88 7.22 0.79
C SER A 410 -12.63 6.98 1.65
N GLY A 411 -12.59 5.90 2.44
CA GLY A 411 -11.38 5.47 3.14
C GLY A 411 -10.27 5.00 2.21
N VAL A 412 -10.60 4.24 1.15
CA VAL A 412 -9.63 3.79 0.14
C VAL A 412 -8.96 4.99 -0.55
N ILE A 413 -9.76 5.94 -1.05
CA ILE A 413 -9.21 7.12 -1.73
C ILE A 413 -8.44 8.01 -0.76
N GLY A 414 -8.87 8.11 0.50
CA GLY A 414 -8.14 8.82 1.57
C GLY A 414 -6.74 8.25 1.81
N ALA A 415 -6.63 6.93 1.97
CA ALA A 415 -5.34 6.27 2.14
C ALA A 415 -4.47 6.36 0.88
N TYR A 416 -5.07 6.21 -0.31
CA TYR A 416 -4.34 6.27 -1.57
C TYR A 416 -3.83 7.69 -1.89
N ALA A 417 -4.63 8.72 -1.64
CA ALA A 417 -4.25 10.12 -1.80
C ALA A 417 -3.10 10.51 -0.85
N LEU A 418 -3.13 10.03 0.40
CA LEU A 418 -2.01 10.26 1.32
C LEU A 418 -0.73 9.52 0.88
N ALA A 419 -0.87 8.29 0.36
CA ALA A 419 0.27 7.50 -0.09
C ALA A 419 0.90 7.98 -1.41
N ARG A 420 0.19 8.80 -2.19
CA ARG A 420 0.61 9.23 -3.53
C ARG A 420 0.55 10.75 -3.65
N LYS A 421 1.72 11.40 -3.64
CA LYS A 421 1.86 12.86 -3.80
C LYS A 421 1.24 13.44 -5.07
N ASN A 422 1.03 12.63 -6.11
CA ASN A 422 0.45 13.09 -7.38
C ASN A 422 -1.09 13.15 -7.36
N ILE A 423 -1.74 12.69 -6.29
CA ILE A 423 -3.20 12.67 -6.17
C ILE A 423 -3.61 13.76 -5.20
N SER A 424 -4.59 14.57 -5.60
CA SER A 424 -5.05 15.68 -4.77
C SER A 424 -5.73 15.18 -3.49
N SER A 425 -5.17 15.56 -2.34
CA SER A 425 -5.76 15.33 -1.03
C SER A 425 -7.12 16.01 -0.86
N ALA A 426 -7.39 17.09 -1.62
CA ALA A 426 -8.68 17.77 -1.60
C ALA A 426 -9.81 16.88 -2.13
N LEU A 427 -9.57 16.08 -3.18
CA LEU A 427 -10.59 15.18 -3.73
C LEU A 427 -11.01 14.11 -2.70
N ALA A 428 -10.03 13.53 -2.01
CA ALA A 428 -10.29 12.57 -0.95
C ALA A 428 -10.99 13.23 0.25
N GLY A 429 -10.62 14.48 0.58
CA GLY A 429 -11.27 15.30 1.60
C GLY A 429 -12.77 15.44 1.38
N VAL A 430 -13.17 15.78 0.15
CA VAL A 430 -14.59 15.92 -0.23
C VAL A 430 -15.36 14.62 -0.07
N ALA A 431 -14.80 13.50 -0.54
CA ALA A 431 -15.45 12.20 -0.45
C ALA A 431 -15.69 11.74 1.00
N ILE A 432 -14.71 11.98 1.89
CA ILE A 432 -14.83 11.68 3.32
C ILE A 432 -15.82 12.63 4.00
N ALA A 433 -15.76 13.92 3.69
CA ALA A 433 -16.67 14.91 4.25
C ALA A 433 -18.14 14.66 3.84
N ALA A 434 -18.38 14.21 2.61
CA ALA A 434 -19.72 13.88 2.12
C ALA A 434 -20.39 12.72 2.87
N ALA A 435 -19.58 11.79 3.40
CA ALA A 435 -20.04 10.68 4.21
C ALA A 435 -20.23 11.05 5.69
N LEU A 436 -19.58 12.11 6.18
CA LEU A 436 -19.51 12.41 7.62
C LEU A 436 -20.30 13.65 8.04
N MET A 437 -20.13 14.79 7.36
CA MET A 437 -20.66 16.06 7.84
C MET A 437 -22.20 16.12 7.83
N PRO A 438 -22.91 15.72 6.76
CA PRO A 438 -24.37 15.80 6.74
C PRO A 438 -25.06 14.89 7.75
N PRO A 439 -24.70 13.59 7.91
CA PRO A 439 -25.28 12.75 8.96
C PRO A 439 -25.03 13.30 10.37
N LEU A 440 -23.85 13.86 10.65
CA LEU A 440 -23.53 14.46 11.95
C LEU A 440 -24.40 15.70 12.23
N CYS A 441 -24.54 16.59 11.26
CA CYS A 441 -25.38 17.79 11.42
C CYS A 441 -26.87 17.41 11.51
N THR A 442 -27.32 16.44 10.72
CA THR A 442 -28.68 15.88 10.80
C THR A 442 -28.95 15.31 12.18
N PHE A 443 -27.99 14.59 12.76
CA PHE A 443 -28.10 14.09 14.13
C PHE A 443 -28.31 15.22 15.14
N GLY A 444 -27.52 16.29 15.07
CA GLY A 444 -27.66 17.45 15.97
C GLY A 444 -28.99 18.20 15.79
N LEU A 445 -29.42 18.41 14.55
CA LEU A 445 -30.69 19.08 14.23
C LEU A 445 -31.90 18.27 14.70
N GLU A 446 -31.90 16.95 14.51
CA GLU A 446 -32.99 16.06 14.93
C GLU A 446 -33.03 15.87 16.45
N LEU A 447 -31.87 15.88 17.12
CA LEU A 447 -31.80 15.97 18.59
C LEU A 447 -32.47 17.25 19.10
N ALA A 448 -32.19 18.39 18.46
CA ALA A 448 -32.80 19.67 18.84
C ALA A 448 -34.32 19.69 18.58
N ALA A 449 -34.78 18.98 17.54
CA ALA A 449 -36.20 18.83 17.24
C ALA A 449 -36.93 17.81 18.15
N GLY A 450 -36.22 17.13 19.07
CA GLY A 450 -36.80 16.14 19.97
C GLY A 450 -37.13 14.78 19.32
N ARG A 451 -36.73 14.55 18.06
CA ARG A 451 -37.04 13.33 17.29
C ARG A 451 -35.93 12.28 17.49
N GLN A 452 -35.96 11.61 18.64
CA GLN A 452 -34.88 10.70 19.06
C GLN A 452 -34.64 9.53 18.09
N ASP A 453 -35.68 8.95 17.50
CA ASP A 453 -35.53 7.83 16.56
C ASP A 453 -34.75 8.24 15.31
N THR A 454 -35.15 9.34 14.68
CA THR A 454 -34.51 9.89 13.48
C THR A 454 -33.09 10.36 13.77
N ALA A 455 -32.89 10.99 14.93
CA ALA A 455 -31.58 11.40 15.42
C ALA A 455 -30.64 10.18 15.58
N LEU A 456 -31.06 9.13 16.30
CA LEU A 456 -30.26 7.93 16.52
C LEU A 456 -29.90 7.23 15.21
N ARG A 457 -30.80 7.20 14.22
CA ARG A 457 -30.51 6.64 12.90
C ARG A 457 -29.44 7.43 12.15
N ALA A 458 -29.52 8.76 12.14
CA ALA A 458 -28.49 9.62 11.55
C ALA A 458 -27.13 9.47 12.27
N GLY A 459 -27.16 9.43 13.61
CA GLY A 459 -25.98 9.19 14.45
C GLY A 459 -25.35 7.82 14.19
N LEU A 460 -26.17 6.78 13.97
CA LEU A 460 -25.69 5.45 13.59
C LEU A 460 -24.96 5.49 12.25
N ILE A 461 -25.56 6.06 11.20
CA ILE A 461 -24.92 6.21 9.88
C ILE A 461 -23.57 6.91 10.01
N PHE A 462 -23.54 8.04 10.74
CA PHE A 462 -22.30 8.76 11.02
C PHE A 462 -21.23 7.87 11.67
N ALA A 463 -21.58 7.14 12.73
CA ALA A 463 -20.66 6.24 13.41
C ALA A 463 -20.17 5.11 12.49
N THR A 464 -21.08 4.50 11.72
CA THR A 464 -20.74 3.44 10.76
C THR A 464 -19.77 3.95 9.68
N ASN A 465 -19.94 5.17 9.21
CA ASN A 465 -19.09 5.77 8.19
C ASN A 465 -17.69 6.05 8.71
N ILE A 466 -17.54 6.56 9.94
CA ILE A 466 -16.21 6.74 10.57
C ILE A 466 -15.47 5.40 10.64
N VAL A 467 -16.14 4.35 11.11
CA VAL A 467 -15.52 3.02 11.24
C VAL A 467 -15.17 2.47 9.85
N GLY A 468 -16.09 2.54 8.89
CA GLY A 468 -15.88 2.08 7.51
C GLY A 468 -14.70 2.76 6.81
N ILE A 469 -14.63 4.09 6.90
CA ILE A 469 -13.51 4.90 6.37
C ILE A 469 -12.20 4.46 7.02
N SER A 470 -12.18 4.35 8.35
CA SER A 470 -10.98 4.01 9.12
C SER A 470 -10.47 2.60 8.82
N VAL A 471 -11.37 1.60 8.73
CA VAL A 471 -11.02 0.21 8.39
C VAL A 471 -10.50 0.11 6.98
N ALA A 472 -11.18 0.72 6.01
CA ALA A 472 -10.77 0.66 4.61
C ALA A 472 -9.40 1.32 4.41
N ALA A 473 -9.18 2.49 5.00
CA ALA A 473 -7.89 3.17 4.96
C ALA A 473 -6.77 2.31 5.60
N TRP A 474 -7.05 1.71 6.76
CA TRP A 474 -6.12 0.82 7.46
C TRP A 474 -5.72 -0.39 6.61
N LEU A 475 -6.67 -1.05 5.96
CA LEU A 475 -6.41 -2.18 5.05
C LEU A 475 -5.54 -1.78 3.86
N ILE A 476 -5.77 -0.60 3.28
CA ILE A 476 -4.96 -0.09 2.18
C ILE A 476 -3.52 0.20 2.63
N PHE A 477 -3.31 0.81 3.80
CA PHE A 477 -1.95 1.03 4.30
C PHE A 477 -1.18 -0.27 4.55
N LEU A 478 -1.86 -1.31 5.06
CA LEU A 478 -1.26 -2.65 5.20
C LEU A 478 -0.89 -3.26 3.84
N TRP A 479 -1.74 -3.05 2.82
CA TRP A 479 -1.49 -3.51 1.45
C TRP A 479 -0.31 -2.78 0.80
N LEU A 480 -0.18 -1.47 1.04
CA LEU A 480 0.94 -0.63 0.62
C LEU A 480 2.25 -0.91 1.37
N GLY A 481 2.23 -1.81 2.37
CA GLY A 481 3.43 -2.25 3.07
C GLY A 481 3.77 -1.47 4.33
N ILE A 482 2.92 -0.52 4.74
CA ILE A 482 3.03 0.15 6.05
C ILE A 482 2.71 -0.88 7.12
N ARG A 483 3.70 -1.22 7.93
CA ARG A 483 3.61 -2.24 8.98
C ARG A 483 4.32 -1.77 10.23
N PRO A 484 4.00 -2.33 11.41
CA PRO A 484 4.70 -1.99 12.65
C PRO A 484 6.19 -2.25 12.51
N HIS A 485 7.02 -1.30 12.91
CA HIS A 485 8.46 -1.45 12.88
C HIS A 485 8.90 -2.31 14.08
N TRP A 486 8.99 -3.63 13.90
CA TRP A 486 9.22 -4.61 14.97
C TRP A 486 10.60 -4.56 15.64
N LYS A 487 11.42 -3.52 15.39
CA LYS A 487 12.84 -3.50 15.76
C LYS A 487 13.08 -3.73 17.26
N ASP A 488 12.18 -3.31 18.15
CA ASP A 488 12.25 -3.53 19.61
C ASP A 488 10.89 -3.89 20.25
N ALA A 489 9.96 -4.37 19.43
CA ALA A 489 8.58 -4.62 19.82
C ALA A 489 8.50 -5.82 20.78
N HIS A 490 8.42 -5.53 22.08
CA HIS A 490 8.01 -6.49 23.11
C HIS A 490 6.72 -7.19 22.67
N ALA A 491 6.44 -8.39 23.21
CA ALA A 491 5.17 -9.09 22.97
C ALA A 491 3.95 -8.14 23.11
N ARG A 492 4.06 -7.13 23.98
CA ARG A 492 3.13 -6.01 24.15
C ARG A 492 2.75 -5.27 22.87
N THR A 493 3.68 -4.94 21.96
CA THR A 493 3.36 -4.24 20.70
C THR A 493 2.64 -5.16 19.72
N ARG A 494 2.97 -6.46 19.72
CA ARG A 494 2.26 -7.47 18.93
C ARG A 494 0.84 -7.68 19.45
N TYR A 495 0.67 -7.79 20.76
CA TYR A 495 -0.64 -7.85 21.40
C TYR A 495 -1.43 -6.57 21.13
N LEU A 496 -0.82 -5.38 21.25
CA LEU A 496 -1.44 -4.10 20.93
C LEU A 496 -1.94 -4.05 19.49
N TRP A 497 -1.15 -4.51 18.52
CA TRP A 497 -1.56 -4.53 17.12
C TRP A 497 -2.74 -5.48 16.88
N VAL A 498 -2.72 -6.68 17.49
CA VAL A 498 -3.84 -7.64 17.43
C VAL A 498 -5.09 -7.08 18.11
N THR A 499 -4.96 -6.44 19.28
CA THR A 499 -6.10 -5.87 20.00
C THR A 499 -6.70 -4.67 19.28
N LEU A 500 -5.87 -3.76 18.75
CA LEU A 500 -6.33 -2.65 17.93
C LEU A 500 -7.05 -3.15 16.67
N THR A 501 -6.46 -4.14 15.99
CA THR A 501 -7.08 -4.78 14.82
C THR A 501 -8.45 -5.39 15.16
N ALA A 502 -8.53 -6.16 16.25
CA ALA A 502 -9.78 -6.78 16.70
C ALA A 502 -10.82 -5.72 17.11
N MET A 503 -10.40 -4.65 17.80
CA MET A 503 -11.26 -3.56 18.24
C MET A 503 -11.95 -2.86 17.07
N LEU A 504 -11.30 -2.77 15.90
CA LEU A 504 -11.88 -2.12 14.73
C LEU A 504 -12.66 -3.10 13.83
N ALA A 505 -12.13 -4.31 13.62
CA ALA A 505 -12.71 -5.29 12.69
C ALA A 505 -13.96 -5.98 13.23
N VAL A 506 -13.98 -6.35 14.53
CA VAL A 506 -15.11 -7.09 15.13
C VAL A 506 -16.42 -6.28 15.13
N PRO A 507 -16.47 -5.03 15.61
CA PRO A 507 -17.71 -4.26 15.57
C PRO A 507 -18.17 -3.95 14.15
N LEU A 508 -17.24 -3.72 13.20
CA LEU A 508 -17.60 -3.55 11.79
C LEU A 508 -18.26 -4.81 11.23
N VAL A 509 -17.70 -5.99 11.49
CA VAL A 509 -18.27 -7.27 11.01
C VAL A 509 -19.65 -7.53 11.64
N ILE A 510 -19.80 -7.30 12.94
CA ILE A 510 -21.10 -7.45 13.64
C ILE A 510 -22.14 -6.51 13.03
N LEU A 511 -21.77 -5.26 12.79
CA LEU A 511 -22.63 -4.25 12.20
C LEU A 511 -23.03 -4.60 10.75
N LEU A 512 -22.08 -5.08 9.94
CA LEU A 512 -22.36 -5.53 8.57
C LEU A 512 -23.35 -6.69 8.55
N ILE A 513 -23.20 -7.65 9.47
CA ILE A 513 -24.14 -8.77 9.63
C ILE A 513 -25.52 -8.25 10.05
N ALA A 514 -25.58 -7.32 11.01
CA ALA A 514 -26.84 -6.71 11.45
C ALA A 514 -27.57 -5.99 10.31
N LEU A 515 -26.85 -5.21 9.49
CA LEU A 515 -27.44 -4.48 8.37
C LEU A 515 -27.85 -5.39 7.21
N ALA A 516 -27.07 -6.45 6.93
CA ALA A 516 -27.46 -7.49 5.98
C ALA A 516 -28.76 -8.17 6.41
N SER A 517 -28.85 -8.58 7.68
CA SER A 517 -30.06 -9.22 8.22
C SER A 517 -31.31 -8.32 8.20
N ARG A 518 -31.14 -7.00 8.40
CA ARG A 518 -32.23 -6.02 8.26
C ARG A 518 -32.71 -5.91 6.82
N SER A 519 -31.79 -5.88 5.86
CA SER A 519 -32.10 -5.79 4.43
C SER A 519 -32.88 -7.02 3.95
N ASP A 520 -32.49 -8.21 4.44
CA ASP A 520 -33.18 -9.47 4.12
C ASP A 520 -34.61 -9.48 4.68
N ARG A 521 -34.81 -9.01 5.93
CA ARG A 521 -36.15 -8.98 6.55
C ARG A 521 -37.12 -8.04 5.82
N THR A 522 -36.69 -6.84 5.45
CA THR A 522 -37.52 -5.91 4.68
C THR A 522 -37.86 -6.46 3.30
N ARG A 523 -36.91 -7.14 2.64
CA ARG A 523 -37.14 -7.77 1.34
C ARG A 523 -38.15 -8.92 1.42
N ILE A 524 -38.08 -9.76 2.46
CA ILE A 524 -39.05 -10.84 2.70
C ILE A 524 -40.45 -10.26 2.93
N ILE A 525 -40.57 -9.20 3.76
CA ILE A 525 -41.85 -8.52 4.00
C ILE A 525 -42.39 -7.91 2.71
N TRP A 526 -41.54 -7.27 1.90
CA TRP A 526 -41.90 -6.71 0.61
C TRP A 526 -42.44 -7.78 -0.35
N ASP A 527 -41.70 -8.88 -0.55
CA ASP A 527 -42.10 -9.95 -1.45
C ASP A 527 -43.42 -10.60 -0.99
N LYS A 528 -43.65 -10.73 0.32
CA LYS A 528 -44.89 -11.28 0.89
C LYS A 528 -46.07 -10.32 0.81
N LEU A 529 -45.86 -9.03 1.10
CA LEU A 529 -46.91 -8.02 0.91
C LEU A 529 -47.29 -7.94 -0.57
N GLN A 530 -46.32 -7.93 -1.48
CA GLN A 530 -46.59 -7.92 -2.92
C GLN A 530 -47.33 -9.18 -3.39
N ALA A 531 -47.06 -10.35 -2.79
CA ALA A 531 -47.81 -11.58 -3.05
C ALA A 531 -49.22 -11.59 -2.41
N ALA A 532 -49.42 -10.87 -1.30
CA ALA A 532 -50.72 -10.74 -0.65
C ALA A 532 -51.67 -9.79 -1.41
N PHE A 533 -51.14 -8.82 -2.17
CA PHE A 533 -51.88 -7.96 -3.09
C PHE A 533 -51.74 -8.48 -4.54
N ASP A 534 -52.35 -9.64 -4.82
CA ASP A 534 -52.30 -10.35 -6.11
C ASP A 534 -53.26 -9.75 -7.18
N ASP A 535 -53.58 -8.46 -7.09
CA ASP A 535 -54.43 -7.75 -8.07
C ASP A 535 -53.53 -6.99 -9.06
N PRO A 536 -53.69 -7.16 -10.39
CA PRO A 536 -52.89 -6.46 -11.40
C PRO A 536 -52.96 -4.92 -11.31
N ASP A 537 -54.00 -4.37 -10.69
CA ASP A 537 -54.14 -2.92 -10.50
C ASP A 537 -53.63 -2.43 -9.14
N MET A 538 -53.20 -3.33 -8.25
CA MET A 538 -52.63 -3.00 -6.94
C MET A 538 -51.12 -3.25 -6.92
N ARG A 539 -50.35 -2.27 -6.43
CA ARG A 539 -48.90 -2.42 -6.33
C ARG A 539 -48.38 -1.79 -5.05
N VAL A 540 -47.56 -2.54 -4.32
CA VAL A 540 -46.85 -2.02 -3.17
C VAL A 540 -45.76 -1.06 -3.67
N VAL A 541 -45.75 0.16 -3.15
CA VAL A 541 -44.85 1.24 -3.60
C VAL A 541 -43.77 1.55 -2.57
N ASP A 542 -44.12 1.50 -1.29
CA ASP A 542 -43.18 1.70 -0.18
C ASP A 542 -43.58 0.77 0.98
N VAL A 543 -42.59 0.25 1.71
CA VAL A 543 -42.82 -0.55 2.92
C VAL A 543 -41.83 -0.09 3.97
N ARG A 544 -42.37 0.40 5.08
CA ARG A 544 -41.61 0.83 6.24
C ARG A 544 -41.86 -0.12 7.38
N VAL A 545 -40.79 -0.76 7.84
CA VAL A 545 -40.84 -1.72 8.95
C VAL A 545 -40.28 -1.05 10.19
N GLY A 546 -41.13 -0.91 11.20
CA GLY A 546 -40.77 -0.45 12.55
C GLY A 546 -40.00 -1.51 13.33
N GLU A 547 -39.44 -1.11 14.47
CA GLU A 547 -38.66 -2.00 15.36
C GLU A 547 -39.36 -2.30 16.68
N GLN A 548 -40.53 -1.70 16.93
CA GLN A 548 -41.33 -1.90 18.15
C GLN A 548 -42.07 -3.23 18.11
N THR A 549 -42.47 -3.78 19.26
CA THR A 549 -43.37 -4.94 19.35
C THR A 549 -44.74 -4.48 19.89
N PRO A 550 -45.86 -4.74 19.18
CA PRO A 550 -45.96 -5.44 17.89
C PRO A 550 -45.22 -4.72 16.75
N LEU A 551 -44.65 -5.50 15.83
CA LEU A 551 -43.86 -5.04 14.69
C LEU A 551 -44.74 -4.20 13.78
N LYS A 552 -44.62 -2.88 13.92
CA LYS A 552 -45.41 -1.94 13.12
C LYS A 552 -44.91 -1.92 11.69
N ILE A 553 -45.73 -2.36 10.74
CA ILE A 553 -45.42 -2.35 9.31
C ILE A 553 -46.35 -1.33 8.65
N GLU A 554 -45.79 -0.29 8.04
CA GLU A 554 -46.55 0.67 7.25
C GLU A 554 -46.29 0.41 5.77
N ALA A 555 -47.30 -0.01 5.03
CA ALA A 555 -47.20 -0.30 3.61
C ALA A 555 -48.01 0.72 2.80
N THR A 556 -47.35 1.40 1.85
CA THR A 556 -48.04 2.26 0.88
C THR A 556 -48.41 1.43 -0.34
N VAL A 557 -49.72 1.24 -0.54
CA VAL A 557 -50.24 0.47 -1.66
C VAL A 557 -50.92 1.42 -2.64
N ARG A 558 -50.45 1.38 -3.88
CA ARG A 558 -51.08 2.09 -4.99
C ARG A 558 -52.25 1.26 -5.48
N THR A 559 -53.45 1.83 -5.44
CA THR A 559 -54.70 1.12 -5.79
C THR A 559 -55.71 2.07 -6.44
N PRO A 560 -56.52 1.62 -7.42
CA PRO A 560 -57.64 2.38 -7.96
C PRO A 560 -58.92 2.29 -7.10
N ARG A 561 -58.99 1.36 -6.14
CA ARG A 561 -60.17 1.10 -5.31
C ARG A 561 -59.80 0.99 -3.81
N PRO A 562 -60.72 1.27 -2.87
CA PRO A 562 -60.47 1.08 -1.44
C PRO A 562 -60.11 -0.37 -1.14
N ILE A 563 -59.13 -0.59 -0.26
CA ILE A 563 -58.70 -1.93 0.13
C ILE A 563 -59.64 -2.45 1.22
N GLU A 564 -60.19 -3.64 1.04
CA GLU A 564 -61.04 -4.26 2.06
C GLU A 564 -60.22 -4.65 3.29
N SER A 565 -60.77 -4.41 4.49
CA SER A 565 -60.12 -4.75 5.76
C SER A 565 -59.86 -6.25 5.93
N THR A 566 -60.60 -7.12 5.22
CA THR A 566 -60.38 -8.57 5.16
C THR A 566 -59.04 -8.93 4.53
N VAL A 567 -58.65 -8.23 3.46
CA VAL A 567 -57.37 -8.42 2.76
C VAL A 567 -56.21 -7.98 3.65
N VAL A 568 -56.36 -6.84 4.32
CA VAL A 568 -55.37 -6.31 5.27
C VAL A 568 -55.14 -7.28 6.43
N ASN A 569 -56.23 -7.73 7.07
CA ASN A 569 -56.15 -8.66 8.21
C ASN A 569 -55.58 -10.03 7.82
N ASN A 570 -55.81 -10.50 6.58
CA ASN A 570 -55.24 -11.75 6.09
C ASN A 570 -53.74 -11.62 5.83
N ALA A 571 -53.31 -10.52 5.21
CA ALA A 571 -51.89 -10.21 4.99
C ALA A 571 -51.15 -10.07 6.33
N GLU A 572 -51.74 -9.39 7.31
CA GLU A 572 -51.19 -9.24 8.66
C GLU A 572 -51.02 -10.60 9.36
N ARG A 573 -52.02 -11.47 9.32
CA ARG A 573 -51.95 -12.82 9.91
C ARG A 573 -50.91 -13.72 9.22
N GLN A 574 -50.82 -13.66 7.89
CA GLN A 574 -49.80 -14.41 7.15
C GLN A 574 -48.39 -13.94 7.54
N LEU A 575 -48.16 -12.63 7.54
CA LEU A 575 -46.89 -12.06 7.97
C LEU A 575 -46.57 -12.42 9.42
N ALA A 576 -47.55 -12.39 10.33
CA ALA A 576 -47.35 -12.69 11.75
C ALA A 576 -46.97 -14.16 11.99
N ASN A 577 -47.61 -15.08 11.28
CA ASN A 577 -47.28 -16.52 11.32
C ASN A 577 -45.90 -16.80 10.72
N ASP A 578 -45.56 -16.12 9.63
CA ASP A 578 -44.33 -16.37 8.90
C ASP A 578 -43.08 -15.77 9.57
N LEU A 579 -43.24 -14.66 10.30
CA LEU A 579 -42.17 -13.99 11.04
C LEU A 579 -42.14 -14.39 12.52
N ASP A 580 -43.06 -15.26 12.96
CA ASP A 580 -43.24 -15.69 14.36
C ASP A 580 -43.21 -14.52 15.34
N THR A 581 -43.92 -13.44 15.01
CA THR A 581 -43.89 -12.16 15.73
C THR A 581 -45.26 -11.48 15.63
N GLN A 582 -45.69 -10.76 16.67
CA GLN A 582 -46.90 -9.93 16.58
C GLN A 582 -46.67 -8.75 15.64
N ILE A 583 -47.58 -8.50 14.71
CA ILE A 583 -47.49 -7.46 13.68
C ILE A 583 -48.67 -6.50 13.87
N ASP A 584 -48.41 -5.22 13.61
CA ASP A 584 -49.43 -4.17 13.45
C ASP A 584 -49.28 -3.62 12.03
N LEU A 585 -50.15 -4.03 11.11
CA LEU A 585 -50.08 -3.65 9.70
C LEU A 585 -50.97 -2.44 9.40
N GLU A 586 -50.33 -1.30 9.10
CA GLU A 586 -51.00 -0.07 8.67
C GLU A 586 -50.84 0.09 7.15
N ILE A 587 -51.95 0.24 6.44
CA ILE A 587 -51.94 0.47 4.99
C ILE A 587 -52.28 1.92 4.66
N VAL A 588 -51.37 2.57 3.94
CA VAL A 588 -51.60 3.90 3.37
C VAL A 588 -52.01 3.73 1.91
N GLU A 589 -53.27 4.07 1.61
CA GLU A 589 -53.80 3.99 0.25
C GLU A 589 -53.31 5.17 -0.61
N GLN A 590 -52.49 4.90 -1.63
CA GLN A 590 -52.15 5.87 -2.65
C GLN A 590 -53.12 5.72 -3.84
N ARG A 591 -54.22 6.50 -3.82
CA ARG A 591 -55.26 6.41 -4.84
C ARG A 591 -54.79 6.91 -6.20
N VAL A 592 -55.00 6.08 -7.23
CA VAL A 592 -54.81 6.47 -8.62
C VAL A 592 -56.16 6.87 -9.19
N ILE A 593 -56.34 8.16 -9.49
CA ILE A 593 -57.50 8.61 -10.26
C ILE A 593 -57.19 8.26 -11.72
N ILE A 594 -57.71 7.12 -12.18
CA ILE A 594 -57.70 6.79 -13.60
C ILE A 594 -58.68 7.76 -14.26
N GLY A 595 -58.16 8.80 -14.89
CA GLY A 595 -58.98 9.70 -15.71
C GLY A 595 -59.63 8.87 -16.82
N GLN A 596 -60.96 8.85 -16.84
CA GLN A 596 -61.67 8.29 -17.99
C GLN A 596 -61.34 9.16 -19.19
N SER A 597 -60.65 8.57 -20.17
CA SER A 597 -60.44 9.12 -21.50
C SER A 597 -61.74 9.25 -22.26
#